data_AF-A0A952RP87-F1
#
_entry.id   AF-A0A952RP87-F1
#
_cell.length_a   1.000
_cell.length_b   1.000
_cell.length_c   1.000
_cell.angle_alpha   90.00
_cell.angle_beta   90.00
_cell.angle_gamma   90.00
#
_symmetry.space_group_name_H-M   'P 1'
#
loop_
_entity.id
_entity.type
_entity.pdbx_description
1 polymer ?
#
loop_
_entity_poly.entity_id
_entity_poly.type
_entity_poly.pdbx_seq_one_letter_code
_entity_poly.pdbx_strand_id
1 'polypeptide(L)'
;MRRFEAAVVLVVLAGCKPKPPPAEVDAGTVAVAVAGSTLIDECESMKPRAAVACDDLGDAYAEGKGMPADAAKAVAAYQRSCDKGFTIGCTHLAKHYLEGRGVAKDPAKAAELLDATCKRGLDIACDQLGELYDKQVPPDEAKGAEAFRRGCDLGYARACRELGRHYRDGRGVPKDIKLALPLYEKGCMGGDAVTCYDLGEMFAEGIGVPIDKAKARDWYTKGCDAKFELSCTKAKELR
;
A
#
# COMPACT_ATOMS: atom_id res chain seq x y z
N MET A 1 -74.31 52.65 -39.49
CA MET A 1 -74.79 51.42 -40.18
C MET A 1 -73.67 51.00 -41.11
N ARG A 2 -73.04 49.81 -41.09
CA ARG A 2 -73.41 48.39 -40.97
C ARG A 2 -72.16 47.66 -40.39
N ARG A 3 -72.15 46.78 -39.38
CA ARG A 3 -72.70 45.42 -39.15
C ARG A 3 -72.15 44.30 -40.07
N PHE A 4 -71.45 43.36 -39.40
CA PHE A 4 -71.08 41.95 -39.72
C PHE A 4 -70.03 41.71 -40.84
N GLU A 5 -69.08 40.76 -40.80
CA GLU A 5 -69.00 39.43 -40.15
C GLU A 5 -67.59 39.06 -39.62
N ALA A 6 -67.59 38.06 -38.72
CA ALA A 6 -66.44 37.42 -38.10
C ALA A 6 -65.84 36.30 -38.97
N ALA A 7 -64.51 36.21 -39.01
CA ALA A 7 -63.79 35.03 -39.48
C ALA A 7 -63.09 34.36 -38.28
N VAL A 8 -63.56 33.16 -37.93
CA VAL A 8 -62.99 32.29 -36.91
C VAL A 8 -61.74 31.63 -37.51
N VAL A 9 -60.56 31.99 -37.01
CA VAL A 9 -59.32 31.24 -37.25
C VAL A 9 -59.14 30.27 -36.09
N LEU A 10 -59.32 28.99 -36.36
CA LEU A 10 -59.06 27.90 -35.43
C LEU A 10 -57.54 27.65 -35.39
N VAL A 11 -56.83 28.24 -34.42
CA VAL A 11 -55.45 27.85 -34.09
C VAL A 11 -55.50 26.81 -32.98
N VAL A 12 -55.02 25.61 -33.30
CA VAL A 12 -54.82 24.50 -32.36
C VAL A 12 -53.77 24.91 -31.33
N LEU A 13 -54.19 25.10 -30.07
CA LEU A 13 -53.29 25.28 -28.93
C LEU A 13 -52.63 23.93 -28.60
N ALA A 14 -51.41 23.72 -29.09
CA ALA A 14 -50.53 22.69 -28.54
C ALA A 14 -50.13 23.08 -27.11
N GLY A 15 -50.52 22.25 -26.13
CA GLY A 15 -50.21 22.48 -24.73
C GLY A 15 -48.70 22.45 -24.45
N CYS A 16 -48.15 23.57 -23.96
CA CYS A 16 -46.85 23.59 -23.31
C CYS A 16 -46.92 22.76 -22.02
N LYS A 17 -46.32 21.56 -22.01
CA LYS A 17 -45.99 20.87 -20.77
C LYS A 17 -44.94 21.71 -20.01
N PRO A 18 -45.06 21.89 -18.69
CA PRO A 18 -44.05 22.58 -17.90
C PRO A 18 -42.71 21.85 -18.03
N LYS A 19 -41.65 22.60 -18.33
CA LYS A 19 -40.26 22.11 -18.31
C LYS A 19 -39.98 21.58 -16.89
N PRO A 20 -39.45 20.35 -16.74
CA PRO A 20 -39.10 19.85 -15.42
C PRO A 20 -38.07 20.79 -14.78
N PRO A 21 -38.16 21.04 -13.45
CA PRO A 21 -37.17 21.85 -12.76
C PRO A 21 -35.78 21.24 -12.97
N PRO A 22 -34.71 22.07 -13.04
CA PRO A 22 -33.35 21.55 -13.10
C PRO A 22 -33.16 20.61 -11.90
N ALA A 23 -32.61 19.42 -12.15
CA ALA A 23 -32.30 18.46 -11.10
C ALA A 23 -31.50 19.18 -10.00
N GLU A 24 -32.02 19.20 -8.78
CA GLU A 24 -31.31 19.71 -7.61
C GLU A 24 -30.05 18.86 -7.42
N VAL A 25 -28.90 19.41 -7.80
CA VAL A 25 -27.61 18.85 -7.44
C VAL A 25 -27.38 19.15 -5.96
N ASP A 26 -27.35 18.10 -5.14
CA ASP A 26 -27.10 18.21 -3.70
C ASP A 26 -25.80 18.99 -3.42
N ALA A 27 -25.83 19.91 -2.46
CA ALA A 27 -24.67 20.69 -2.03
C ALA A 27 -23.50 19.80 -1.58
N GLY A 28 -23.80 18.59 -1.07
CA GLY A 28 -22.80 17.54 -0.82
C GLY A 28 -22.11 17.07 -2.10
N THR A 29 -22.86 16.84 -3.18
CA THR A 29 -22.31 16.48 -4.50
C THR A 29 -21.47 17.61 -5.12
N VAL A 30 -21.85 18.86 -4.90
CA VAL A 30 -21.08 20.03 -5.36
C VAL A 30 -19.77 20.19 -4.57
N ALA A 31 -19.80 20.02 -3.24
CA ALA A 31 -18.58 20.08 -2.42
C ALA A 31 -17.59 18.95 -2.74
N VAL A 32 -18.10 17.74 -3.00
CA VAL A 32 -17.35 16.57 -3.47
C VAL A 32 -16.69 16.87 -4.84
N ALA A 33 -17.44 17.44 -5.79
CA ALA A 33 -16.89 17.80 -7.10
C ALA A 33 -15.80 18.89 -7.02
N VAL A 34 -15.95 19.88 -6.13
CA VAL A 34 -14.97 20.96 -5.95
C VAL A 34 -13.69 20.47 -5.27
N ALA A 35 -13.80 19.59 -4.27
CA ALA A 35 -12.64 18.97 -3.65
C ALA A 35 -11.87 18.07 -4.64
N GLY A 36 -12.61 17.32 -5.47
CA GLY A 36 -12.02 16.51 -6.54
C GLY A 36 -11.33 17.33 -7.62
N SER A 37 -11.90 18.47 -8.03
CA SER A 37 -11.26 19.34 -9.03
C SER A 37 -9.97 19.99 -8.50
N THR A 38 -9.92 20.36 -7.21
CA THR A 38 -8.69 20.92 -6.61
C THR A 38 -7.53 19.93 -6.57
N LEU A 39 -7.79 18.64 -6.30
CA LEU A 39 -6.77 17.59 -6.30
C LEU A 39 -6.20 17.32 -7.70
N ILE A 40 -7.05 17.36 -8.73
CA ILE A 40 -6.63 17.21 -10.13
C ILE A 40 -5.69 18.35 -10.51
N ASP A 41 -6.11 19.61 -10.28
CA ASP A 41 -5.32 20.79 -10.62
C ASP A 41 -3.97 20.81 -9.88
N GLU A 42 -3.93 20.37 -8.62
CA GLU A 42 -2.69 20.29 -7.85
C GLU A 42 -1.74 19.21 -8.36
N CYS A 43 -2.24 18.03 -8.70
CA CYS A 43 -1.44 16.96 -9.31
C CYS A 43 -0.83 17.39 -10.67
N GLU A 44 -1.61 18.10 -11.49
CA GLU A 44 -1.18 18.59 -12.81
C GLU A 44 -0.26 19.81 -12.74
N SER A 45 -0.20 20.48 -11.58
CA SER A 45 0.64 21.65 -11.38
C SER A 45 2.15 21.33 -11.35
N MET A 46 2.95 22.39 -11.48
CA MET A 46 4.41 22.37 -11.27
C MET A 46 4.81 22.71 -9.83
N LYS A 47 3.87 22.63 -8.87
CA LYS A 47 4.13 22.98 -7.47
C LYS A 47 4.98 21.90 -6.77
N PRO A 48 5.71 22.25 -5.69
CA PRO A 48 6.56 21.29 -4.96
C PRO A 48 5.82 20.06 -4.40
N ARG A 49 4.51 20.17 -4.15
CA ARG A 49 3.67 19.06 -3.65
C ARG A 49 2.95 18.27 -4.75
N ALA A 50 3.17 18.58 -6.03
CA ALA A 50 2.43 17.95 -7.13
C ALA A 50 2.57 16.41 -7.13
N ALA A 51 3.74 15.89 -6.74
CA ALA A 51 3.96 14.45 -6.67
C ALA A 51 3.11 13.78 -5.57
N VAL A 52 2.99 14.41 -4.40
CA VAL A 52 2.14 13.95 -3.29
C VAL A 52 0.66 14.11 -3.66
N ALA A 53 0.26 15.24 -4.24
CA ALA A 53 -1.10 15.47 -4.70
C ALA A 53 -1.56 14.44 -5.75
N CYS A 54 -0.65 13.98 -6.62
CA CYS A 54 -0.96 12.88 -7.53
C CYS A 54 -1.14 11.53 -6.82
N ASP A 55 -0.44 11.29 -5.71
CA ASP A 55 -0.63 10.08 -4.89
C ASP A 55 -1.99 10.14 -4.18
N ASP A 56 -2.31 11.27 -3.54
CA ASP A 56 -3.59 11.52 -2.87
C ASP A 56 -4.77 11.43 -3.85
N LEU A 57 -4.61 11.93 -5.08
CA LEU A 57 -5.59 11.77 -6.16
C LEU A 57 -5.75 10.30 -6.56
N GLY A 58 -4.64 9.55 -6.57
CA GLY A 58 -4.66 8.10 -6.77
C GLY A 58 -5.49 7.38 -5.71
N ASP A 59 -5.27 7.71 -4.44
CA ASP A 59 -6.04 7.17 -3.31
C ASP A 59 -7.52 7.56 -3.41
N ALA A 60 -7.82 8.82 -3.73
CA ALA A 60 -9.18 9.30 -3.91
C ALA A 60 -9.94 8.51 -4.99
N TYR A 61 -9.30 8.25 -6.14
CA TYR A 61 -9.87 7.40 -7.18
C TYR A 61 -9.91 5.92 -6.80
N ALA A 62 -8.93 5.40 -6.06
CA ALA A 62 -8.90 4.00 -5.66
C ALA A 62 -9.99 3.65 -4.64
N GLU A 63 -10.30 4.59 -3.74
CA GLU A 63 -11.21 4.39 -2.61
C GLU A 63 -12.58 5.05 -2.80
N GLY A 64 -12.73 5.91 -3.81
CA GLY A 64 -13.96 6.69 -4.03
C GLY A 64 -14.19 7.77 -2.97
N LYS A 65 -13.12 8.30 -2.37
CA LYS A 65 -13.21 9.36 -1.35
C LYS A 65 -13.32 10.72 -2.03
N GLY A 66 -14.46 11.38 -1.86
CA GLY A 66 -14.67 12.72 -2.43
C GLY A 66 -14.78 12.74 -3.96
N MET A 67 -14.82 11.58 -4.62
CA MET A 67 -15.11 11.43 -6.06
C MET A 67 -15.51 9.97 -6.36
N PRO A 68 -16.19 9.69 -7.49
CA PRO A 68 -16.46 8.30 -7.89
C PRO A 68 -15.17 7.49 -8.05
N ALA A 69 -15.16 6.27 -7.49
CA ALA A 69 -14.04 5.37 -7.61
C ALA A 69 -13.77 5.01 -9.10
N ASP A 70 -12.50 5.02 -9.49
CA ASP A 70 -12.05 4.72 -10.85
C ASP A 70 -10.61 4.19 -10.81
N ALA A 71 -10.47 2.86 -10.85
CA ALA A 71 -9.16 2.23 -10.71
C ALA A 71 -8.18 2.60 -11.83
N ALA A 72 -8.67 2.87 -13.05
CA ALA A 72 -7.80 3.25 -14.17
C ALA A 72 -7.26 4.68 -13.98
N LYS A 73 -8.10 5.59 -13.48
CA LYS A 73 -7.64 6.94 -13.11
C LYS A 73 -6.71 6.92 -11.90
N ALA A 74 -6.93 6.03 -10.94
CA ALA A 74 -6.01 5.82 -9.82
C ALA A 74 -4.61 5.43 -10.33
N VAL A 75 -4.51 4.44 -11.22
CA VAL A 75 -3.25 4.03 -11.85
C VAL A 75 -2.58 5.19 -12.56
N ALA A 76 -3.32 5.98 -13.34
CA ALA A 76 -2.78 7.14 -14.03
C ALA A 76 -2.24 8.21 -13.05
N ALA A 77 -2.90 8.41 -11.92
CA ALA A 77 -2.47 9.36 -10.89
C ALA A 77 -1.21 8.86 -10.17
N TYR A 78 -1.15 7.59 -9.75
CA TYR A 78 0.06 6.99 -9.17
C TYR A 78 1.24 7.00 -10.14
N GLN A 79 1.01 6.74 -11.43
CA GLN A 79 2.05 6.85 -12.46
C GLN A 79 2.64 8.27 -12.49
N ARG A 80 1.79 9.30 -12.53
CA ARG A 80 2.26 10.70 -12.48
C ARG A 80 3.01 11.01 -11.19
N SER A 81 2.56 10.48 -10.05
CA SER A 81 3.25 10.62 -8.76
C SER A 81 4.66 10.00 -8.80
N CYS A 82 4.75 8.78 -9.31
CA CYS A 82 6.00 8.04 -9.46
C CYS A 82 6.97 8.72 -10.44
N ASP A 83 6.47 9.20 -11.59
CA ASP A 83 7.26 9.91 -12.61
C ASP A 83 7.84 11.22 -12.06
N LYS A 84 7.13 11.88 -11.14
CA LYS A 84 7.62 13.06 -10.40
C LYS A 84 8.59 12.70 -9.27
N GLY A 85 8.93 11.42 -9.12
CA GLY A 85 9.92 10.92 -8.18
C GLY A 85 9.38 10.58 -6.79
N PHE A 86 8.06 10.59 -6.55
CA PHE A 86 7.52 10.20 -5.25
C PHE A 86 7.50 8.67 -5.12
N THR A 87 8.31 8.15 -4.21
CA THR A 87 8.57 6.72 -4.08
C THR A 87 7.35 5.95 -3.58
N ILE A 88 6.52 6.54 -2.71
CA ILE A 88 5.27 5.91 -2.24
C ILE A 88 4.29 5.71 -3.40
N GLY A 89 4.14 6.72 -4.28
CA GLY A 89 3.34 6.58 -5.50
C GLY A 89 3.83 5.45 -6.41
N CYS A 90 5.15 5.23 -6.50
CA CYS A 90 5.70 4.08 -7.22
C CYS A 90 5.29 2.73 -6.58
N THR A 91 5.26 2.63 -5.24
CA THR A 91 4.81 1.41 -4.55
C THR A 91 3.31 1.16 -4.70
N HIS A 92 2.48 2.22 -4.68
CA HIS A 92 1.05 2.12 -4.98
C HIS A 92 0.80 1.66 -6.41
N LEU A 93 1.51 2.24 -7.38
CA LEU A 93 1.47 1.81 -8.77
C LEU A 93 1.86 0.32 -8.91
N ALA A 94 2.96 -0.11 -8.27
CA ALA A 94 3.40 -1.50 -8.30
C ALA A 94 2.32 -2.45 -7.73
N LYS A 95 1.65 -2.08 -6.63
CA LYS A 95 0.53 -2.83 -6.06
C LYS A 95 -0.62 -3.00 -7.07
N HIS A 96 -0.97 -1.95 -7.81
CA HIS A 96 -1.99 -2.02 -8.84
C HIS A 96 -1.63 -2.97 -9.99
N TYR A 97 -0.36 -3.00 -10.40
CA TYR A 97 0.14 -4.00 -11.36
C TYR A 97 0.13 -5.43 -10.81
N LEU A 98 0.39 -5.63 -9.51
CA LEU A 98 0.31 -6.96 -8.87
C LEU A 98 -1.13 -7.49 -8.79
N GLU A 99 -2.08 -6.61 -8.50
CA GLU A 99 -3.48 -6.95 -8.30
C GLU A 99 -4.31 -6.93 -9.59
N GLY A 100 -3.81 -6.28 -10.65
CA GLY A 100 -4.56 -6.07 -11.89
C GLY A 100 -5.74 -5.10 -11.73
N ARG A 101 -5.66 -4.15 -10.78
CA ARG A 101 -6.72 -3.17 -10.52
C ARG A 101 -6.50 -1.91 -11.36
N GLY A 102 -7.37 -1.68 -12.35
CA GLY A 102 -7.29 -0.51 -13.23
C GLY A 102 -6.21 -0.60 -14.31
N VAL A 103 -5.44 -1.68 -14.32
CA VAL A 103 -4.41 -2.00 -15.30
C VAL A 103 -4.32 -3.53 -15.44
N ALA A 104 -3.85 -4.02 -16.58
CA ALA A 104 -3.57 -5.45 -16.73
C ALA A 104 -2.54 -5.89 -15.67
N LYS A 105 -2.76 -7.06 -15.08
CA LYS A 105 -1.84 -7.63 -14.09
C LYS A 105 -0.46 -7.85 -14.74
N ASP A 106 0.57 -7.26 -14.17
CA ASP A 106 1.95 -7.34 -14.65
C ASP A 106 2.94 -7.38 -13.47
N PRO A 107 3.23 -8.58 -12.92
CA PRO A 107 4.17 -8.74 -11.83
C PRO A 107 5.61 -8.33 -12.20
N ALA A 108 5.98 -8.43 -13.48
CA ALA A 108 7.31 -8.03 -13.93
C ALA A 108 7.47 -6.51 -13.88
N LYS A 109 6.45 -5.76 -14.33
CA LYS A 109 6.43 -4.30 -14.20
C LYS A 109 6.41 -3.85 -12.75
N ALA A 110 5.65 -4.53 -11.89
CA ALA A 110 5.67 -4.27 -10.45
C ALA A 110 7.07 -4.48 -9.85
N ALA A 111 7.75 -5.58 -10.19
CA ALA A 111 9.10 -5.85 -9.71
C ALA A 111 10.11 -4.80 -10.18
N GLU A 112 10.02 -4.33 -11.44
CA GLU A 112 10.86 -3.24 -11.96
C GLU A 112 10.68 -1.95 -11.15
N LEU A 113 9.43 -1.55 -10.90
CA LEU A 113 9.11 -0.35 -10.11
C LEU A 113 9.63 -0.47 -8.68
N LEU A 114 9.39 -1.60 -8.02
CA LEU A 114 9.84 -1.85 -6.65
C LEU A 114 11.36 -1.89 -6.55
N ASP A 115 12.06 -2.53 -7.50
CA ASP A 115 13.52 -2.59 -7.53
C ASP A 115 14.16 -1.21 -7.73
N ALA A 116 13.63 -0.43 -8.69
CA ALA A 116 14.06 0.95 -8.89
C ALA A 116 13.85 1.81 -7.63
N THR A 117 12.73 1.59 -6.91
CA THR A 117 12.36 2.35 -5.72
C THR A 117 13.19 1.93 -4.50
N CYS A 118 13.44 0.63 -4.34
CA CYS A 118 14.35 0.06 -3.36
C CYS A 118 15.78 0.59 -3.51
N LYS A 119 16.30 0.64 -4.75
CA LYS A 119 17.63 1.21 -5.06
C LYS A 119 17.76 2.70 -4.73
N ARG A 120 16.63 3.42 -4.65
CA ARG A 120 16.57 4.82 -4.21
C ARG A 120 16.46 4.99 -2.70
N GLY A 121 16.53 3.89 -1.94
CA GLY A 121 16.58 3.90 -0.48
C GLY A 121 15.21 3.80 0.20
N LEU A 122 14.12 3.56 -0.52
CA LEU A 122 12.84 3.24 0.13
C LEU A 122 12.86 1.78 0.57
N ASP A 123 13.03 1.59 1.86
CA ASP A 123 13.18 0.33 2.56
C ASP A 123 11.94 -0.58 2.44
N ILE A 124 10.73 -0.02 2.53
CA ILE A 124 9.46 -0.72 2.30
C ILE A 124 9.38 -1.31 0.88
N ALA A 125 9.92 -0.63 -0.13
CA ALA A 125 9.91 -1.15 -1.50
C ALA A 125 10.81 -2.39 -1.65
N CYS A 126 11.93 -2.45 -0.91
CA CYS A 126 12.79 -3.63 -0.88
C CYS A 126 12.08 -4.84 -0.24
N ASP A 127 11.33 -4.60 0.83
CA ASP A 127 10.53 -5.65 1.48
C ASP A 127 9.42 -6.19 0.58
N GLN A 128 8.67 -5.29 -0.08
CA GLN A 128 7.63 -5.67 -1.05
C GLN A 128 8.23 -6.42 -2.25
N LEU A 129 9.42 -6.03 -2.72
CA LEU A 129 10.14 -6.74 -3.77
C LEU A 129 10.54 -8.16 -3.33
N GLY A 130 11.02 -8.31 -2.10
CA GLY A 130 11.35 -9.61 -1.53
C GLY A 130 10.14 -10.53 -1.46
N GLU A 131 9.02 -10.00 -0.96
CA GLU A 131 7.74 -10.70 -0.88
C GLU A 131 7.21 -11.12 -2.26
N LEU A 132 7.37 -10.26 -3.27
CA LEU A 132 7.00 -10.57 -4.65
C LEU A 132 7.77 -11.80 -5.15
N TYR A 133 9.10 -11.81 -5.00
CA TYR A 133 9.92 -12.93 -5.46
C TYR A 133 9.69 -14.23 -4.69
N ASP A 134 9.39 -14.14 -3.40
CA ASP A 134 9.05 -15.31 -2.58
C ASP A 134 7.70 -15.93 -2.96
N LYS A 135 6.73 -15.11 -3.37
CA LYS A 135 5.36 -15.54 -3.67
C LYS A 135 5.10 -15.84 -5.13
N GLN A 136 5.97 -15.41 -6.05
CA GLN A 136 5.79 -15.70 -7.47
C GLN A 136 5.89 -17.22 -7.74
N VAL A 137 5.42 -17.66 -8.91
CA VAL A 137 5.39 -19.09 -9.26
C VAL A 137 6.16 -19.32 -10.56
N PRO A 138 7.29 -20.06 -10.54
CA PRO A 138 7.96 -20.61 -9.35
C PRO A 138 8.67 -19.52 -8.51
N PRO A 139 8.82 -19.71 -7.18
CA PRO A 139 9.52 -18.75 -6.32
C PRO A 139 10.96 -18.50 -6.76
N ASP A 140 11.43 -17.25 -6.62
CA ASP A 140 12.84 -16.86 -6.79
C ASP A 140 13.37 -16.38 -5.43
N GLU A 141 13.48 -17.32 -4.49
CA GLU A 141 13.85 -17.04 -3.09
C GLU A 141 15.24 -16.40 -2.97
N ALA A 142 16.12 -16.60 -3.96
CA ALA A 142 17.45 -15.99 -3.98
C ALA A 142 17.34 -14.47 -4.19
N LYS A 143 16.51 -14.02 -5.15
CA LYS A 143 16.19 -12.60 -5.30
C LYS A 143 15.37 -12.08 -4.13
N GLY A 144 14.48 -12.91 -3.57
CA GLY A 144 13.76 -12.62 -2.33
C GLY A 144 14.71 -12.22 -1.20
N ALA A 145 15.66 -13.10 -0.87
CA ALA A 145 16.69 -12.86 0.13
C ALA A 145 17.56 -11.63 -0.18
N GLU A 146 17.92 -11.40 -1.45
CA GLU A 146 18.69 -10.22 -1.83
C GLU A 146 17.90 -8.91 -1.59
N ALA A 147 16.63 -8.88 -1.94
CA ALA A 147 15.76 -7.73 -1.70
C ALA A 147 15.54 -7.49 -0.21
N PHE A 148 15.27 -8.53 0.58
CA PHE A 148 15.16 -8.41 2.04
C PHE A 148 16.45 -7.94 2.69
N ARG A 149 17.62 -8.36 2.20
CA ARG A 149 18.91 -7.83 2.65
C ARG A 149 19.04 -6.34 2.43
N ARG A 150 18.71 -5.85 1.22
CA ARG A 150 18.69 -4.40 0.95
C ARG A 150 17.74 -3.65 1.89
N GLY A 151 16.53 -4.17 2.09
CA GLY A 151 15.54 -3.56 3.01
C GLY A 151 16.03 -3.55 4.47
N CYS A 152 16.62 -4.65 4.92
CA CYS A 152 17.19 -4.75 6.26
C CYS A 152 18.38 -3.79 6.45
N ASP A 153 19.25 -3.66 5.46
CA ASP A 153 20.39 -2.74 5.49
C ASP A 153 19.95 -1.27 5.53
N LEU A 154 18.80 -0.96 4.92
CA LEU A 154 18.13 0.36 5.04
C LEU A 154 17.38 0.56 6.37
N GLY A 155 17.29 -0.47 7.22
CA GLY A 155 16.69 -0.39 8.55
C GLY A 155 15.25 -0.89 8.64
N TYR A 156 14.68 -1.48 7.58
CA TYR A 156 13.32 -2.02 7.65
C TYR A 156 13.28 -3.29 8.49
N ALA A 157 12.68 -3.19 9.67
CA ALA A 157 12.67 -4.24 10.69
C ALA A 157 12.08 -5.57 10.18
N ARG A 158 10.95 -5.50 9.46
CA ARG A 158 10.32 -6.68 8.85
C ARG A 158 11.23 -7.35 7.82
N ALA A 159 11.95 -6.59 6.99
CA ALA A 159 12.87 -7.17 6.02
C ALA A 159 14.02 -7.92 6.70
N CYS A 160 14.51 -7.43 7.85
CA CYS A 160 15.48 -8.17 8.65
C CYS A 160 14.92 -9.50 9.17
N ARG A 161 13.66 -9.52 9.62
CA ARG A 161 12.97 -10.76 10.02
C ARG A 161 12.91 -11.76 8.88
N GLU A 162 12.47 -11.32 7.70
CA GLU A 162 12.33 -12.20 6.55
C GLU A 162 13.70 -12.73 6.11
N LEU A 163 14.73 -11.87 6.01
CA LEU A 163 16.09 -12.36 5.73
C LEU A 163 16.59 -13.37 6.79
N GLY A 164 16.28 -13.14 8.07
CA GLY A 164 16.53 -14.09 9.15
C GLY A 164 15.87 -15.45 8.89
N ARG A 165 14.60 -15.45 8.46
CA ARG A 165 13.87 -16.66 8.06
C ARG A 165 14.53 -17.37 6.87
N HIS A 166 15.00 -16.61 5.87
CA HIS A 166 15.73 -17.18 4.73
C HIS A 166 17.00 -17.92 5.17
N TYR A 167 17.83 -17.32 6.03
CA TYR A 167 19.01 -18.00 6.57
C TYR A 167 18.67 -19.15 7.53
N ARG A 168 17.60 -19.04 8.32
CA ARG A 168 17.17 -20.10 9.23
C ARG A 168 16.73 -21.35 8.48
N ASP A 169 15.99 -21.17 7.39
CA ASP A 169 15.33 -22.25 6.66
C ASP A 169 16.14 -22.70 5.43
N GLY A 170 17.13 -21.92 5.00
CA GLY A 170 17.91 -22.17 3.79
C GLY A 170 17.18 -21.82 2.49
N ARG A 171 16.27 -20.85 2.53
CA ARG A 171 15.46 -20.41 1.37
C ARG A 171 16.23 -19.40 0.54
N GLY A 172 16.59 -19.75 -0.70
CA GLY A 172 17.38 -18.88 -1.59
C GLY A 172 18.82 -18.54 -1.12
N VAL A 173 19.22 -18.96 0.08
CA VAL A 173 20.56 -18.79 0.66
C VAL A 173 20.94 -20.06 1.43
N PRO A 174 22.24 -20.35 1.62
CA PRO A 174 22.66 -21.45 2.49
C PRO A 174 22.12 -21.28 3.91
N LYS A 175 21.61 -22.37 4.49
CA LYS A 175 21.11 -22.37 5.86
C LYS A 175 22.24 -22.01 6.84
N ASP A 176 22.07 -20.93 7.60
CA ASP A 176 23.02 -20.45 8.58
C ASP A 176 22.31 -19.71 9.75
N ILE A 177 22.13 -20.43 10.87
CA ILE A 177 21.50 -19.84 12.06
C ILE A 177 22.35 -18.73 12.68
N LYS A 178 23.69 -18.80 12.54
CA LYS A 178 24.58 -17.77 13.10
C LYS A 178 24.41 -16.43 12.38
N LEU A 179 24.05 -16.47 11.10
CA LEU A 179 23.66 -15.27 10.35
C LEU A 179 22.20 -14.87 10.59
N ALA A 180 21.31 -15.83 10.83
CA ALA A 180 19.90 -15.53 11.11
C ALA A 180 19.69 -14.76 12.42
N LEU A 181 20.30 -15.18 13.52
CA LEU A 181 20.11 -14.57 14.85
C LEU A 181 20.33 -13.06 14.89
N PRO A 182 21.46 -12.49 14.44
CA PRO A 182 21.66 -11.05 14.48
C PRO A 182 20.66 -10.28 13.59
N LEU A 183 20.11 -10.90 12.54
CA LEU A 183 19.06 -10.30 11.72
C LEU A 183 17.72 -10.24 12.47
N TYR A 184 17.37 -11.32 13.17
CA TYR A 184 16.22 -11.30 14.08
C TYR A 184 16.41 -10.26 15.19
N GLU A 185 17.59 -10.17 15.81
CA GLU A 185 17.86 -9.15 16.83
C GLU A 185 17.72 -7.73 16.26
N LYS A 186 18.26 -7.49 15.07
CA LYS A 186 18.11 -6.22 14.35
C LYS A 186 16.65 -5.89 14.03
N GLY A 187 15.86 -6.86 13.58
CA GLY A 187 14.42 -6.68 13.31
C GLY A 187 13.62 -6.35 14.57
N CYS A 188 13.85 -7.10 15.66
CA CYS A 188 13.21 -6.84 16.95
C CYS A 188 13.55 -5.43 17.46
N MET A 189 14.84 -5.05 17.43
CA MET A 189 15.28 -3.72 17.86
C MET A 189 14.82 -2.59 16.93
N GLY A 190 14.53 -2.90 15.68
CA GLY A 190 13.92 -1.98 14.70
C GLY A 190 12.42 -1.78 14.89
N GLY A 191 11.80 -2.36 15.93
CA GLY A 191 10.39 -2.18 16.27
C GLY A 191 9.45 -3.24 15.72
N ASP A 192 9.95 -4.30 15.08
CA ASP A 192 9.11 -5.43 14.70
C ASP A 192 8.88 -6.36 15.90
N ALA A 193 7.79 -6.10 16.62
CA ALA A 193 7.41 -6.85 17.81
C ALA A 193 7.20 -8.36 17.55
N VAL A 194 6.82 -8.74 16.33
CA VAL A 194 6.69 -10.15 15.92
C VAL A 194 8.08 -10.81 15.87
N THR A 195 9.10 -10.08 15.45
CA THR A 195 10.49 -10.59 15.47
C THR A 195 10.98 -10.82 16.89
N CYS A 196 10.61 -9.97 17.86
CA CYS A 196 10.94 -10.20 19.26
C CYS A 196 10.28 -11.48 19.80
N TYR A 197 9.04 -11.74 19.40
CA TYR A 197 8.35 -13.00 19.71
C TYR A 197 9.07 -14.20 19.09
N ASP A 198 9.43 -14.12 17.81
CA ASP A 198 10.14 -15.19 17.10
C ASP A 198 11.48 -15.53 17.79
N LEU A 199 12.23 -14.53 18.26
CA LEU A 199 13.45 -14.75 19.06
C LEU A 199 13.14 -15.45 20.39
N GLY A 200 12.06 -15.04 21.05
CA GLY A 200 11.57 -15.70 22.27
C GLY A 200 11.32 -17.19 22.04
N GLU A 201 10.58 -17.54 20.98
CA GLU A 201 10.30 -18.93 20.62
C GLU A 201 11.59 -19.69 20.28
N MET A 202 12.52 -19.07 19.55
CA MET A 202 13.80 -19.70 19.22
C MET A 202 14.57 -20.13 20.46
N PHE A 203 14.63 -19.28 21.49
CA PHE A 203 15.29 -19.62 22.76
C PHE A 203 14.43 -20.52 23.67
N ALA A 204 13.10 -20.44 23.61
CA ALA A 204 12.22 -21.27 24.43
C ALA A 204 12.22 -22.73 23.98
N GLU A 205 12.20 -22.94 22.66
CA GLU A 205 12.09 -24.26 22.02
C GLU A 205 13.43 -24.82 21.53
N GLY A 206 14.47 -23.98 21.51
CA GLY A 206 15.80 -24.38 21.06
C GLY A 206 15.93 -24.46 19.53
N ILE A 207 15.24 -23.58 18.80
CA ILE A 207 15.25 -23.56 17.33
C ILE A 207 16.55 -22.91 16.86
N GLY A 208 17.54 -23.74 16.57
CA GLY A 208 18.85 -23.30 16.08
C GLY A 208 19.77 -22.69 17.15
N VAL A 209 19.27 -22.51 18.37
CA VAL A 209 20.03 -22.11 19.56
C VAL A 209 19.76 -23.10 20.70
N PRO A 210 20.66 -23.23 21.68
CA PRO A 210 20.34 -23.95 22.91
C PRO A 210 19.15 -23.32 23.63
N ILE A 211 18.33 -24.16 24.26
CA ILE A 211 17.20 -23.70 25.08
C ILE A 211 17.73 -22.79 26.19
N ASP A 212 17.16 -21.59 26.29
CA ASP A 212 17.47 -20.59 27.30
C ASP A 212 16.19 -19.82 27.66
N LYS A 213 15.49 -20.31 28.68
CA LYS A 213 14.20 -19.73 29.12
C LYS A 213 14.34 -18.30 29.62
N ALA A 214 15.50 -17.92 30.16
CA ALA A 214 15.74 -16.57 30.63
C ALA A 214 15.84 -15.60 29.44
N LYS A 215 16.66 -15.93 28.43
CA LYS A 215 16.71 -15.15 27.19
C LYS A 215 15.38 -15.13 26.45
N ALA A 216 14.69 -16.26 26.39
CA ALA A 216 13.37 -16.35 25.77
C ALA A 216 12.41 -15.34 26.41
N ARG A 217 12.33 -15.34 27.75
CA ARG A 217 11.54 -14.37 28.51
C ARG A 217 11.94 -12.94 28.21
N ASP A 218 13.23 -12.63 28.19
CA ASP A 218 13.72 -11.27 27.91
C ASP A 218 13.30 -10.78 26.51
N TRP A 219 13.33 -11.65 25.50
CA TRP A 219 12.84 -11.35 24.16
C TRP A 219 11.32 -11.19 24.10
N TYR A 220 10.56 -12.06 24.75
CA TYR A 220 9.11 -11.88 24.88
C TYR A 220 8.75 -10.60 25.66
N THR A 221 9.51 -10.21 26.68
CA THR A 221 9.27 -8.94 27.38
C THR A 221 9.42 -7.76 26.41
N LYS A 222 10.46 -7.73 25.57
CA LYS A 222 10.61 -6.70 24.52
C LYS A 222 9.44 -6.69 23.53
N GLY A 223 8.98 -7.87 23.09
CA GLY A 223 7.81 -7.97 22.22
C GLY A 223 6.52 -7.46 22.90
N CYS A 224 6.36 -7.72 24.19
CA CYS A 224 5.25 -7.21 25.00
C CYS A 224 5.28 -5.69 25.16
N ASP A 225 6.47 -5.13 25.42
CA ASP A 225 6.66 -3.68 25.53
C ASP A 225 6.32 -2.97 24.21
N ALA A 226 6.63 -3.63 23.09
CA ALA A 226 6.23 -3.25 21.73
C ALA A 226 4.77 -3.61 21.36
N LYS A 227 3.92 -3.90 22.36
CA LYS A 227 2.46 -4.12 22.24
C LYS A 227 2.05 -5.37 21.45
N PHE A 228 2.91 -6.38 21.36
CA PHE A 228 2.52 -7.68 20.82
C PHE A 228 2.00 -8.61 21.93
N GLU A 229 0.68 -8.72 22.04
CA GLU A 229 0.01 -9.38 23.18
C GLU A 229 0.45 -10.84 23.41
N LEU A 230 0.70 -11.60 22.34
CA LEU A 230 1.19 -12.99 22.48
C LEU A 230 2.52 -13.06 23.22
N SER A 231 3.41 -12.08 23.00
CA SER A 231 4.66 -11.96 23.75
C SER A 231 4.41 -11.67 25.23
N CYS A 232 3.41 -10.85 25.59
CA CYS A 232 3.06 -10.62 26.99
C CYS A 232 2.64 -11.89 27.72
N THR A 233 1.87 -12.75 27.04
CA THR A 233 1.45 -14.05 27.58
C THR A 233 2.65 -14.97 27.77
N LYS A 234 3.48 -15.15 26.75
CA LYS A 234 4.68 -16.00 26.83
C LYS A 234 5.69 -15.52 27.88
N ALA A 235 5.90 -14.22 28.02
CA ALA A 235 6.77 -13.65 29.05
C ALA A 235 6.29 -13.99 30.48
N LYS A 236 4.96 -14.11 30.70
CA LYS A 236 4.39 -14.48 32.00
C LYS A 236 4.50 -15.98 32.28
N GLU A 237 4.43 -16.83 31.26
CA GLU A 237 4.56 -18.29 31.37
C GLU A 237 5.97 -18.73 31.78
N LEU A 238 7.00 -17.94 31.43
CA LEU A 238 8.41 -18.22 31.74
C LEU A 238 8.92 -17.54 33.03
N ARG A 239 8.00 -17.18 33.94
CA ARG A 239 8.33 -16.59 35.25
C ARG A 239 8.84 -17.62 36.25
#